data_AF-A0A8K1FVV4-F1
#
_entry.id   AF-A0A8K1FVV4-F1
#
_cell.length_a   1.000
_cell.length_b   1.000
_cell.length_c   1.000
_cell.angle_alpha   90.00
_cell.angle_beta   90.00
_cell.angle_gamma   90.00
#
_symmetry.space_group_name_H-M   'P 1'
#
loop_
_entity.id
_entity.type
_entity.pdbx_description
1 polymer ?
#
loop_
_entity_poly.entity_id
_entity_poly.type
_entity_poly.pdbx_seq_one_letter_code
_entity_poly.pdbx_strand_id
1 'polypeptide(L)'
;MSLRDVIKKYLLSEESVIEVGENEINDAKEFLELDEIRVGTRVILVGKNGRKRLVDLGILQIIAKCGHIEFIKDYLDLSIPLGDIHGKYGVYTEIEYLALNEKCYTEDEDLVAVLKKLKEYILKREKASTIRY
;
A
#
# COMPACT_ATOMS: atom_id res chain seq x y z
N MET A 1 0.07 -3.71 -19.15
CA MET A 1 -1.23 -4.00 -18.51
C MET A 1 -1.64 -2.78 -17.71
N SER A 2 -2.95 -2.56 -17.58
CA SER A 2 -3.52 -1.56 -16.69
C SER A 2 -3.83 -2.17 -15.31
N LEU A 3 -4.03 -1.32 -14.31
CA LEU A 3 -4.51 -1.74 -12.98
C LEU A 3 -5.86 -2.47 -13.08
N ARG A 4 -6.73 -2.11 -14.04
CA ARG A 4 -7.97 -2.85 -14.34
C ARG A 4 -7.71 -4.31 -14.70
N ASP A 5 -6.68 -4.56 -15.52
CA ASP A 5 -6.32 -5.91 -15.95
C ASP A 5 -5.80 -6.73 -14.77
N VAL A 6 -5.02 -6.10 -13.88
CA VAL A 6 -4.53 -6.73 -12.64
C VAL A 6 -5.67 -7.13 -11.73
N ILE A 7 -6.63 -6.23 -11.49
CA ILE A 7 -7.82 -6.51 -10.66
C ILE A 7 -8.64 -7.64 -11.28
N LYS A 8 -8.86 -7.59 -12.60
CA LYS A 8 -9.59 -8.66 -13.30
C LYS A 8 -8.88 -10.01 -13.18
N LYS A 9 -7.55 -10.03 -13.30
CA LYS A 9 -6.73 -11.24 -13.10
C LYS A 9 -6.87 -11.77 -11.68
N TYR A 10 -6.88 -10.89 -10.67
CA TYR A 10 -7.09 -11.27 -9.27
C TYR A 10 -8.47 -11.89 -9.05
N LEU A 11 -9.54 -11.24 -9.53
CA LEU A 11 -10.91 -11.73 -9.38
C LEU A 11 -11.18 -13.06 -10.10
N LEU A 12 -10.46 -13.33 -11.19
CA LEU A 12 -10.53 -14.60 -11.92
C LEU A 12 -9.61 -15.67 -11.33
N SER A 13 -8.68 -15.30 -10.45
CA SER A 13 -7.84 -16.27 -9.76
C SER A 13 -8.59 -16.81 -8.53
N GLU A 14 -8.46 -18.11 -8.27
CA GLU A 14 -8.92 -18.71 -7.00
C GLU A 14 -7.91 -18.50 -5.86
N GLU A 15 -6.82 -17.77 -6.13
CA GLU A 15 -5.72 -17.52 -5.21
C GLU A 15 -5.99 -16.30 -4.32
N SER A 16 -5.46 -16.33 -3.10
CA SER A 16 -5.55 -15.19 -2.16
C SER A 16 -4.60 -14.03 -2.50
N VAL A 17 -3.61 -14.28 -3.37
CA VAL A 17 -2.60 -13.33 -3.80
C VAL A 17 -2.13 -13.73 -5.21
N ILE A 18 -1.97 -12.76 -6.12
CA ILE A 18 -1.38 -13.00 -7.45
C ILE A 18 -0.02 -12.31 -7.58
N GLU A 19 0.87 -12.88 -8.39
CA GLU A 19 2.10 -12.20 -8.81
C GLU A 19 1.85 -11.32 -10.05
N VAL A 20 2.39 -10.12 -10.02
CA VAL A 20 2.38 -9.13 -11.11
C VAL A 20 3.75 -8.46 -11.22
N GLY A 21 4.21 -8.21 -12.44
CA GLY A 21 5.46 -7.48 -12.68
C GLY A 21 5.33 -6.00 -12.32
N GLU A 22 6.45 -5.34 -11.96
CA GLU A 22 6.44 -3.91 -11.56
C GLU A 22 5.84 -2.97 -12.63
N ASN A 23 5.91 -3.35 -13.92
CA ASN A 23 5.37 -2.55 -15.04
C ASN A 23 3.91 -2.91 -15.39
N GLU A 24 3.23 -3.68 -14.54
CA GLU A 24 1.80 -3.98 -14.72
C GLU A 24 0.90 -2.94 -14.01
N ILE A 25 1.46 -2.11 -13.12
CA ILE A 25 0.78 -0.98 -12.47
C ILE A 25 1.57 0.29 -12.81
N ASN A 26 1.20 0.96 -13.90
CA ASN A 26 2.07 1.97 -14.53
C ASN A 26 1.81 3.40 -14.05
N ASP A 27 0.60 3.72 -13.60
CA ASP A 27 0.30 5.05 -13.08
C ASP A 27 -0.52 4.97 -11.78
N ALA A 28 0.03 5.57 -10.71
CA ALA A 28 -0.66 5.72 -9.43
C ALA A 28 -1.98 6.50 -9.55
N LYS A 29 -2.19 7.28 -10.61
CA LYS A 29 -3.48 7.94 -10.88
C LYS A 29 -4.57 6.97 -11.31
N GLU A 30 -4.25 5.78 -11.82
CA GLU A 30 -5.25 4.78 -12.19
C GLU A 30 -6.14 4.43 -10.98
N PHE A 31 -5.61 4.48 -9.75
CA PHE A 31 -6.40 4.25 -8.53
C PHE A 31 -7.57 5.24 -8.35
N LEU A 32 -7.48 6.45 -8.93
CA LEU A 32 -8.54 7.47 -8.87
C LEU A 32 -9.67 7.22 -9.88
N GLU A 33 -9.37 6.51 -10.97
CA GLU A 33 -10.28 6.29 -12.11
C GLU A 33 -11.06 4.98 -12.01
N LEU A 34 -10.83 4.24 -10.92
CA LEU A 34 -11.45 2.94 -10.68
C LEU A 34 -12.60 3.05 -9.70
N ASP A 35 -13.59 2.21 -9.95
CA ASP A 35 -14.58 1.84 -8.94
C ASP A 35 -13.88 1.25 -7.71
N GLU A 36 -14.63 1.08 -6.63
CA GLU A 36 -14.10 0.59 -5.35
C GLU A 36 -13.28 -0.71 -5.52
N ILE A 37 -12.03 -0.66 -5.02
CA ILE A 37 -11.17 -1.84 -4.91
C ILE A 37 -11.30 -2.41 -3.51
N ARG A 38 -11.75 -3.66 -3.46
CA ARG A 38 -11.66 -4.60 -2.34
C ARG A 38 -10.47 -4.38 -1.40
N VAL A 39 -10.62 -3.90 -0.17
CA VAL A 39 -9.56 -4.12 0.84
C VAL A 39 -9.32 -5.63 0.98
N GLY A 40 -8.06 -6.05 0.93
CA GLY A 40 -7.67 -7.45 0.81
C GLY A 40 -7.36 -7.91 -0.61
N THR A 41 -7.51 -7.05 -1.62
CA THR A 41 -7.07 -7.33 -3.01
C THR A 41 -5.55 -7.26 -3.07
N ARG A 42 -4.88 -8.38 -2.79
CA ARG A 42 -3.44 -8.43 -2.59
C ARG A 42 -2.70 -8.93 -3.81
N VAL A 43 -1.58 -8.27 -4.11
CA VAL A 43 -0.66 -8.66 -5.17
C VAL A 43 0.77 -8.70 -4.65
N ILE A 44 1.59 -9.58 -5.21
CA ILE A 44 3.04 -9.53 -5.06
C ILE A 44 3.58 -8.83 -6.30
N LEU A 45 4.08 -7.61 -6.12
CA LEU A 45 4.86 -6.91 -7.14
C LEU A 45 6.23 -7.58 -7.23
N VAL A 46 6.60 -7.99 -8.44
CA VAL A 46 7.89 -8.61 -8.74
C VAL A 46 8.69 -7.67 -9.63
N GLY A 47 9.80 -7.18 -9.08
CA GLY A 47 10.69 -6.24 -9.74
C GLY A 47 11.70 -6.93 -10.64
N LYS A 48 12.22 -6.21 -11.63
CA LYS A 48 13.25 -6.75 -12.55
C LYS A 48 14.54 -7.17 -11.85
N ASN A 49 14.81 -6.58 -10.69
CA ASN A 49 15.94 -6.88 -9.83
C ASN A 49 15.68 -8.05 -8.85
N GLY A 50 14.55 -8.76 -8.99
CA GLY A 50 14.15 -9.87 -8.12
C GLY A 50 13.56 -9.44 -6.77
N ARG A 51 13.46 -8.13 -6.48
CA ARG A 51 12.77 -7.65 -5.29
C ARG A 51 11.28 -7.95 -5.40
N LYS A 52 10.68 -8.29 -4.26
CA LYS A 52 9.25 -8.56 -4.15
C LYS A 52 8.63 -7.68 -3.07
N ARG A 53 7.41 -7.20 -3.30
CA ARG A 53 6.63 -6.44 -2.31
C ARG A 53 5.19 -6.92 -2.35
N LEU A 54 4.68 -7.36 -1.19
CA LEU A 54 3.26 -7.62 -1.02
C LEU A 54 2.54 -6.28 -0.86
N VAL A 55 1.47 -6.09 -1.62
CA VAL A 55 0.73 -4.83 -1.69
C VAL A 55 -0.76 -5.10 -1.69
N ASP A 56 -1.50 -4.38 -0.86
CA ASP A 56 -2.96 -4.33 -0.86
C ASP A 56 -3.47 -3.18 -1.72
N LEU A 57 -4.06 -3.51 -2.87
CA LEU A 57 -4.55 -2.51 -3.84
C LEU A 57 -5.74 -1.72 -3.31
N GLY A 58 -6.55 -2.30 -2.41
CA GLY A 58 -7.66 -1.59 -1.78
C GLY A 58 -7.15 -0.50 -0.84
N ILE A 59 -6.14 -0.81 -0.03
CA ILE A 59 -5.49 0.18 0.84
C ILE A 59 -4.84 1.31 0.01
N LEU A 60 -4.13 0.97 -1.07
CA LEU A 60 -3.57 1.99 -1.97
C LEU A 60 -4.66 2.87 -2.60
N GLN A 61 -5.84 2.32 -2.93
CA GLN A 61 -6.94 3.12 -3.46
C GLN A 61 -7.45 4.14 -2.44
N ILE A 62 -7.59 3.74 -1.18
CA ILE A 62 -7.99 4.66 -0.09
C ILE A 62 -6.97 5.81 -0.01
N ILE A 63 -5.68 5.47 0.05
CA ILE A 63 -4.58 6.45 0.09
C ILE A 63 -4.62 7.39 -1.12
N ALA A 64 -4.90 6.85 -2.32
CA ALA A 64 -4.99 7.64 -3.55
C ALA A 64 -6.14 8.64 -3.47
N LYS A 65 -7.33 8.18 -3.05
CA LYS A 65 -8.53 9.01 -2.89
C LYS A 65 -8.37 10.10 -1.82
N CYS A 66 -7.46 9.92 -0.87
CA CYS A 66 -7.05 10.97 0.06
C CYS A 66 -6.08 12.02 -0.53
N GLY A 67 -5.62 11.84 -1.76
CA GLY A 67 -4.68 12.73 -2.44
C GLY A 67 -3.19 12.40 -2.25
N HIS A 68 -2.85 11.25 -1.66
CA HIS A 68 -1.45 10.88 -1.37
C HIS A 68 -0.80 10.08 -2.51
N ILE A 69 -0.89 10.58 -3.74
CA ILE A 69 -0.39 9.91 -4.95
C ILE A 69 1.13 9.75 -4.93
N GLU A 70 1.87 10.67 -4.31
CA GLU A 70 3.34 10.61 -4.26
C GLU A 70 3.84 9.38 -3.50
N PHE A 71 3.23 9.07 -2.35
CA PHE A 71 3.57 7.85 -1.60
C PHE A 71 3.35 6.60 -2.44
N ILE A 72 2.24 6.52 -3.18
CA ILE A 72 1.91 5.36 -4.00
C ILE A 72 2.95 5.17 -5.11
N LYS A 73 3.38 6.26 -5.76
CA LYS A 73 4.43 6.19 -6.79
C LYS A 73 5.72 5.61 -6.23
N ASP A 74 6.20 6.16 -5.11
CA ASP A 74 7.42 5.69 -4.47
C ASP A 74 7.27 4.25 -3.96
N TYR A 75 6.09 3.90 -3.42
CA TYR A 75 5.82 2.58 -2.87
C TYR A 75 5.60 1.49 -3.92
N LEU A 76 5.22 1.83 -5.15
CA LEU A 76 5.14 0.87 -6.25
C LEU A 76 6.50 0.70 -6.96
N ASP A 77 7.40 1.68 -6.83
CA ASP A 77 8.74 1.59 -7.38
C ASP A 77 9.64 0.65 -6.54
N LEU A 78 9.95 -0.51 -7.11
CA LEU A 78 10.81 -1.51 -6.48
C LEU A 78 12.32 -1.20 -6.59
N SER A 79 12.71 -0.18 -7.33
CA SER A 79 14.06 0.37 -7.27
C SER A 79 14.32 1.06 -5.92
N ILE A 80 13.28 1.60 -5.29
CA ILE A 80 13.33 2.24 -3.97
C ILE A 80 13.23 1.16 -2.86
N PRO A 81 14.28 1.00 -2.03
CA PRO A 81 14.26 0.03 -0.93
C PRO A 81 13.30 0.50 0.18
N LEU A 82 12.78 -0.46 0.95
CA LEU A 82 11.87 -0.15 2.06
C LEU A 82 12.50 0.75 3.15
N GLY A 83 13.83 0.72 3.30
CA GLY A 83 14.54 1.63 4.19
C GLY A 83 14.39 3.10 3.77
N ASP A 84 14.42 3.39 2.47
CA ASP A 84 14.27 4.75 1.95
C ASP A 84 12.81 5.20 2.02
N ILE A 85 11.86 4.29 1.77
CA ILE A 85 10.42 4.53 2.01
C ILE A 85 10.19 4.90 3.48
N HIS A 86 10.75 4.14 4.41
CA HIS A 86 10.65 4.44 5.85
C HIS A 86 11.33 5.75 6.21
N GLY A 87 12.51 6.04 5.63
CA GLY A 87 13.18 7.33 5.83
C GLY A 87 12.37 8.53 5.36
N LYS A 88 11.63 8.41 4.25
CA LYS A 88 10.81 9.50 3.69
C LYS A 88 9.43 9.61 4.36
N TYR A 89 8.78 8.50 4.66
CA TYR A 89 7.36 8.45 5.08
C TYR A 89 7.11 7.93 6.50
N GLY A 90 8.15 7.44 7.20
CA GLY A 90 8.04 6.89 8.55
C GLY A 90 7.35 5.52 8.63
N VAL A 91 7.16 4.84 7.51
CA VAL A 91 6.37 3.60 7.39
C VAL A 91 7.01 2.61 6.43
N TYR A 92 6.73 1.32 6.63
CA TYR A 92 7.20 0.24 5.75
C TYR A 92 6.14 -0.29 4.80
N THR A 93 4.86 -0.04 5.07
CA THR A 93 3.75 -0.59 4.30
C THR A 93 2.68 0.45 4.04
N GLU A 94 1.83 0.18 3.06
CA GLU A 94 0.66 0.98 2.73
C GLU A 94 -0.34 1.06 3.90
N ILE A 95 -0.54 -0.01 4.67
CA ILE A 95 -1.46 0.03 5.81
C ILE A 95 -0.89 0.85 6.98
N GLU A 96 0.44 0.82 7.18
CA GLU A 96 1.08 1.73 8.13
C GLU A 96 0.93 3.18 7.68
N TYR A 97 1.11 3.47 6.38
CA TYR A 97 0.89 4.80 5.81
C TYR A 97 -0.53 5.28 6.08
N LEU A 98 -1.52 4.44 5.78
CA LEU A 98 -2.93 4.77 6.03
C LEU A 98 -3.20 5.02 7.52
N ALA A 99 -2.61 4.22 8.42
CA ALA A 99 -2.80 4.35 9.86
C ALA A 99 -2.27 5.68 10.43
N LEU A 100 -1.20 6.24 9.86
CA LEU A 100 -0.68 7.55 10.26
C LEU A 100 -1.47 8.73 9.68
N ASN A 101 -2.25 8.51 8.62
CA ASN A 101 -2.99 9.55 7.91
C ASN A 101 -4.49 9.51 8.26
N GLU A 102 -4.85 9.92 9.48
CA GLU A 102 -6.23 9.88 10.02
C GLU A 102 -7.27 10.69 9.22
N LYS A 103 -6.83 11.58 8.33
CA LYS A 103 -7.72 12.33 7.43
C LYS A 103 -8.24 11.48 6.27
N CYS A 104 -7.66 10.30 6.07
CA CYS A 104 -8.18 9.32 5.13
C CYS A 104 -9.46 8.69 5.67
N TYR A 105 -10.58 9.05 5.06
CA TYR A 105 -11.88 8.53 5.44
C TYR A 105 -12.10 7.14 4.82
N THR A 106 -12.52 6.20 5.66
CA THR A 106 -13.09 4.91 5.27
C THR A 106 -14.31 4.64 6.15
N GLU A 107 -15.36 4.08 5.57
CA GLU A 107 -16.61 3.74 6.29
C GLU A 107 -16.51 2.36 6.96
N ASP A 108 -15.45 1.61 6.69
CA ASP A 108 -15.20 0.30 7.27
C ASP A 108 -14.74 0.44 8.74
N GLU A 109 -15.66 0.21 9.68
CA GLU A 109 -15.41 0.32 11.12
C GLU A 109 -14.33 -0.66 11.62
N ASP A 110 -14.25 -1.85 11.03
CA ASP A 110 -13.25 -2.86 11.39
C ASP A 110 -11.87 -2.37 10.97
N LEU A 111 -11.74 -1.84 9.76
CA LEU A 111 -10.51 -1.23 9.28
C LEU A 111 -10.11 -0.05 10.17
N VAL A 112 -11.04 0.85 10.52
CA VAL A 112 -10.77 1.97 11.43
C VAL A 112 -10.22 1.48 12.78
N ALA A 113 -10.80 0.42 13.35
CA ALA A 113 -10.33 -0.16 14.61
C ALA A 113 -8.91 -0.72 14.49
N VAL A 114 -8.57 -1.37 13.37
CA VAL A 114 -7.23 -1.87 13.06
C VAL A 114 -6.23 -0.71 12.92
N LEU A 115 -6.59 0.33 12.16
CA LEU A 115 -5.72 1.48 11.92
C LEU A 115 -5.36 2.21 13.21
N LYS A 116 -6.31 2.38 14.14
CA LYS A 116 -6.06 2.98 15.46
C LYS A 116 -5.00 2.21 16.26
N LYS A 117 -5.17 0.88 16.37
CA LYS A 117 -4.20 0.02 17.07
C LYS A 117 -2.83 0.03 16.37
N LEU A 118 -2.83 0.02 15.04
CA LEU A 118 -1.59 0.03 14.26
C LEU A 118 -0.83 1.36 14.44
N LYS A 119 -1.53 2.49 14.47
CA LYS A 119 -0.93 3.81 14.75
C LYS A 119 -0.21 3.81 16.10
N GLU A 120 -0.85 3.32 17.16
CA GLU A 120 -0.23 3.23 18.49
C GLU A 120 1.05 2.38 18.46
N TYR A 121 1.02 1.25 17.74
CA TYR A 121 2.18 0.39 17.55
C TYR A 121 3.32 1.11 16.82
N ILE A 122 3.04 1.77 15.69
CA ILE A 122 4.04 2.52 14.92
C ILE A 122 4.69 3.59 15.80
N LEU A 123 3.90 4.41 16.50
CA LEU A 123 4.42 5.47 17.36
C LEU A 123 5.28 4.93 18.51
N LYS A 124 4.95 3.75 19.04
CA LYS A 124 5.76 3.07 20.07
C LYS A 124 7.08 2.54 19.48
N ARG A 125 7.05 1.96 18.28
CA ARG A 125 8.24 1.50 17.56
C ARG A 125 9.23 2.64 17.35
N GLU A 126 8.76 3.76 16.80
CA GLU A 126 9.63 4.89 16.50
C GLU A 126 10.26 5.50 17.76
N LYS A 127 9.51 5.62 18.87
CA LYS A 127 10.06 6.05 20.16
C LYS A 127 11.15 5.11 20.71
N ALA A 128 10.96 3.80 20.56
CA ALA A 128 11.95 2.81 21.00
C ALA A 128 13.23 2.85 20.16
N SER A 129 13.12 3.20 18.87
CA SER A 129 14.26 3.42 17.97
C SER A 129 15.08 4.64 18.36
N THR A 130 14.44 5.70 18.86
CA THR A 130 15.12 6.95 19.28
C THR A 130 15.95 6.81 20.56
N ILE A 131 15.59 5.88 21.46
CA ILE A 131 16.28 5.70 22.76
C ILE A 131 17.59 4.91 22.62
N ARG A 132 17.86 4.29 21.46
CA ARG A 132 19.02 3.41 21.24
C ARG A 132 20.27 4.11 20.69
N TYR A 133 20.30 5.45 20.69
CA TYR A 133 21.47 6.25 20.29
C TYR A 133 21.91 7.19 21.41
#